data_AF-A0A5C8NP37-F1
#
_entry.id   AF-A0A5C8NP37-F1
#
_cell.length_a   1.000
_cell.length_b   1.000
_cell.length_c   1.000
_cell.angle_alpha   90.00
_cell.angle_beta   90.00
_cell.angle_gamma   90.00
#
_symmetry.space_group_name_H-M   'P 1'
#
loop_
_entity.id
_entity.type
_entity.pdbx_description
1 polymer ?
#
loop_
_entity_poly.entity_id
_entity_poly.type
_entity_poly.pdbx_seq_one_letter_code
_entity_poly.pdbx_strand_id
1 'polypeptide(L)'
;MMRAVALMVTAVLALVTLSACGSDDPYCGEVKEHESTLNTFGQKRTTTAYTGYARTFRAVAKVAPASVKPDWTAIAKVTEGVLAAQDEVGVKLEQMTDTARVKKLSTAQLKKLNNAYEAFNKTADQRRAVVKNVQQECDIKLT
;
A
#
# COMPACT_ATOMS: atom_id res chain seq x y z
N MET A 1 15.00 57.78 18.63
CA MET A 1 15.30 57.70 17.18
C MET A 1 16.49 56.78 16.99
N MET A 2 16.46 55.92 15.96
CA MET A 2 17.55 55.05 15.47
C MET A 2 17.92 53.88 16.42
N ARG A 3 17.93 52.60 16.02
CA ARG A 3 18.06 52.02 14.68
C ARG A 3 17.35 50.66 14.61
N ALA A 4 16.77 50.44 13.44
CA ALA A 4 16.09 49.26 12.99
C ALA A 4 17.07 48.10 12.69
N VAL A 5 16.61 46.89 13.03
CA VAL A 5 16.40 45.74 12.13
C VAL A 5 17.60 45.07 11.42
N ALA A 6 17.67 43.75 11.69
CA ALA A 6 18.08 42.62 10.85
C ALA A 6 19.55 42.47 10.42
N LEU A 7 20.11 41.30 10.75
CA LEU A 7 20.22 40.17 9.81
C LEU A 7 20.88 39.00 10.55
N MET A 8 20.08 38.15 11.21
CA MET A 8 20.56 36.82 11.58
C MET A 8 20.35 35.92 10.37
N VAL A 9 21.45 35.66 9.66
CA VAL A 9 21.56 34.60 8.67
C VAL A 9 21.46 33.27 9.41
N THR A 10 20.25 32.72 9.53
CA THR A 10 20.08 31.32 9.90
C THR A 10 20.60 30.48 8.74
N ALA A 11 21.84 30.02 8.89
CA ALA A 11 22.45 29.05 8.01
C ALA A 11 21.53 27.83 7.89
N VAL A 12 21.09 27.59 6.66
CA VAL A 12 20.43 26.37 6.22
C VAL A 12 21.39 25.22 6.46
N LEU A 13 21.19 24.48 7.55
CA LEU A 13 21.68 23.11 7.66
C LEU A 13 20.50 22.20 7.32
N ALA A 14 20.20 22.16 6.02
CA ALA A 14 19.58 20.99 5.43
C ALA A 14 20.57 19.84 5.60
N LEU A 15 20.47 19.14 6.73
CA LEU A 15 21.00 17.78 6.87
C LEU A 15 20.15 16.89 5.96
N VAL A 16 20.42 16.97 4.67
CA VAL A 16 20.19 15.89 3.72
C VAL A 16 21.19 14.81 4.14
N THR A 17 20.85 14.03 5.16
CA THR A 17 21.51 12.77 5.37
C THR A 17 21.08 11.88 4.21
N LEU A 18 21.84 11.97 3.11
CA LEU A 18 22.06 10.86 2.20
C LEU A 18 22.66 9.72 3.04
N SER A 19 21.82 9.00 3.78
CA SER A 19 22.19 7.69 4.27
C SER A 19 22.17 6.76 3.07
N ALA A 20 23.37 6.39 2.68
CA ALA A 20 23.70 5.43 1.66
C ALA A 20 22.81 4.17 1.72
N CYS A 21 22.31 3.81 0.54
CA CYS A 21 22.08 2.46 0.02
C CYS A 21 22.20 1.29 1.00
N GLY A 22 21.04 0.70 1.31
CA GLY A 22 20.85 -0.75 1.21
C GLY A 22 21.59 -1.61 2.22
N SER A 23 21.25 -1.49 3.51
CA SER A 23 21.21 -2.65 4.44
C SER A 23 20.69 -2.28 5.84
N ASP A 24 20.78 -1.01 6.25
CA ASP A 24 20.40 -0.57 7.61
C ASP A 24 19.07 0.18 7.71
N ASP A 25 18.44 0.56 6.59
CA ASP A 25 17.11 1.20 6.61
C ASP A 25 16.01 0.14 6.79
N PRO A 26 15.22 0.17 7.89
CA PRO A 26 14.20 -0.83 8.15
C PRO A 26 13.11 -0.88 7.08
N TYR A 27 12.78 0.25 6.45
CA TYR A 27 11.76 0.31 5.42
C TYR A 27 12.22 -0.35 4.12
N CYS A 28 13.41 0.02 3.63
CA CYS A 28 13.97 -0.56 2.43
C CYS A 28 14.35 -2.03 2.61
N GLY A 29 14.80 -2.42 3.80
CA GLY A 29 15.00 -3.83 4.15
C GLY A 29 13.71 -4.65 4.05
N GLU A 30 12.63 -4.17 4.65
CA GLU A 30 11.32 -4.84 4.61
C GLU A 30 10.74 -4.90 3.19
N VAL A 31 10.88 -3.82 2.41
CA VAL A 31 10.48 -3.81 0.99
C VAL A 31 11.30 -4.81 0.18
N LYS A 32 12.60 -4.91 0.43
CA LYS A 32 13.49 -5.86 -0.26
C LYS A 32 13.14 -7.30 0.08
N GLU A 33 12.89 -7.61 1.35
CA GLU A 33 12.46 -8.92 1.82
C GLU A 33 11.18 -9.39 1.10
N HIS A 34 10.26 -8.46 0.85
CA HIS A 34 8.98 -8.74 0.24
C HIS A 34 8.87 -8.40 -1.26
N GLU A 35 9.97 -8.05 -1.92
CA GLU A 35 9.98 -7.56 -3.31
C GLU A 35 9.23 -8.48 -4.28
N SER A 36 9.44 -9.81 -4.17
CA SER A 36 8.77 -10.79 -5.03
C SER A 36 7.24 -10.79 -4.83
N THR A 37 6.77 -10.63 -3.60
CA THR A 37 5.34 -10.56 -3.30
C THR A 37 4.74 -9.26 -3.80
N LEU A 38 5.45 -8.14 -3.64
CA LEU A 38 5.04 -6.82 -4.11
C LEU A 38 4.92 -6.78 -5.65
N ASN A 39 5.92 -7.30 -6.37
CA ASN A 39 5.94 -7.34 -7.85
C ASN A 39 4.91 -8.29 -8.47
N THR A 40 4.39 -9.25 -7.68
CA THR A 40 3.35 -10.16 -8.15
C THR A 40 1.94 -9.69 -7.77
N PHE A 41 1.81 -8.52 -7.15
CA PHE A 41 0.52 -8.00 -6.71
C PHE A 41 -0.50 -7.97 -7.85
N GLY A 42 -1.66 -8.58 -7.62
CA GLY A 42 -2.76 -8.64 -8.59
C GLY A 42 -2.57 -9.65 -9.74
N GLN A 43 -1.40 -10.28 -9.90
CA GLN A 43 -1.19 -11.32 -10.90
C GLN A 43 -1.99 -12.59 -10.56
N LYS A 44 -2.03 -12.97 -9.28
CA LYS A 44 -2.84 -14.10 -8.78
C LYS A 44 -4.07 -13.58 -8.05
N ARG A 45 -5.25 -13.75 -8.65
CA ARG A 45 -6.55 -13.34 -8.08
C ARG A 45 -7.16 -14.45 -7.22
N THR A 46 -6.46 -14.82 -6.15
CA THR A 46 -6.91 -15.83 -5.18
C THR A 46 -6.99 -15.25 -3.79
N THR A 47 -7.87 -15.78 -2.93
CA THR A 47 -7.98 -15.36 -1.52
C THR A 47 -6.64 -15.53 -0.80
N THR A 48 -5.91 -16.63 -1.05
CA THR A 48 -4.59 -16.88 -0.47
C THR A 48 -3.57 -15.82 -0.88
N ALA A 49 -3.47 -15.49 -2.17
CA ALA A 49 -2.53 -14.49 -2.66
C ALA A 49 -2.83 -13.11 -2.08
N TYR A 50 -4.10 -12.69 -2.09
CA TYR A 50 -4.50 -11.39 -1.54
C TYR A 50 -4.34 -11.29 -0.03
N THR A 51 -4.48 -12.41 0.69
CA THR A 51 -4.12 -12.48 2.12
C THR A 51 -2.62 -12.24 2.32
N GLY A 52 -1.77 -12.84 1.47
CA GLY A 52 -0.33 -12.59 1.44
C GLY A 52 -0.02 -11.12 1.18
N TYR A 53 -0.61 -10.53 0.14
CA TYR A 53 -0.43 -9.12 -0.20
C TYR A 53 -0.82 -8.19 0.95
N ALA A 54 -1.99 -8.38 1.55
CA ALA A 54 -2.45 -7.58 2.69
C ALA A 54 -1.48 -7.65 3.89
N ARG A 55 -0.93 -8.84 4.18
CA ARG A 55 0.07 -9.03 5.24
C ARG A 55 1.36 -8.28 4.92
N THR A 56 1.88 -8.45 3.72
CA THR A 56 3.09 -7.73 3.25
C THR A 56 2.90 -6.21 3.33
N PHE A 57 1.79 -5.67 2.84
CA PHE A 57 1.51 -4.23 2.92
C PHE A 57 1.47 -3.72 4.36
N ARG A 58 0.88 -4.49 5.27
CA ARG A 58 0.89 -4.14 6.69
C ARG A 58 2.30 -4.20 7.29
N ALA A 59 3.09 -5.20 6.93
CA ALA A 59 4.45 -5.36 7.45
C ALA A 59 5.31 -4.16 7.05
N VAL A 60 5.31 -3.81 5.76
CA VAL A 60 5.95 -2.59 5.23
C VAL A 60 5.41 -1.32 5.91
N ALA A 61 4.09 -1.19 6.09
CA ALA A 61 3.48 -0.02 6.74
C ALA A 61 3.96 0.21 8.19
N LYS A 62 4.38 -0.84 8.91
CA LYS A 62 4.83 -0.69 10.31
C LYS A 62 6.12 0.12 10.40
N VAL A 63 7.03 -0.12 9.45
CA VAL A 63 8.38 0.46 9.40
C VAL A 63 8.51 1.61 8.40
N ALA A 64 7.52 1.81 7.53
CA ALA A 64 7.52 2.86 6.53
C ALA A 64 7.64 4.28 7.15
N PRO A 65 8.34 5.20 6.46
CA PRO A 65 8.42 6.60 6.89
C PRO A 65 7.04 7.26 6.88
N ALA A 66 6.87 8.28 7.73
CA ALA A 66 5.58 8.93 7.95
C ALA A 66 4.93 9.49 6.66
N SER A 67 5.74 9.86 5.67
CA SER A 67 5.31 10.39 4.37
C SER A 67 4.55 9.37 3.51
N VAL A 68 4.85 8.07 3.63
CA VAL A 68 4.30 7.00 2.75
C VAL A 68 3.54 5.92 3.55
N LYS A 69 3.74 5.85 4.87
CA LYS A 69 3.02 4.95 5.77
C LYS A 69 1.49 5.00 5.64
N PRO A 70 0.83 6.16 5.47
CA PRO A 70 -0.61 6.21 5.25
C PRO A 70 -1.04 5.46 3.99
N ASP A 71 -0.25 5.52 2.92
CA ASP A 71 -0.56 4.86 1.65
C ASP A 71 -0.45 3.33 1.77
N TRP A 72 0.65 2.83 2.35
CA TRP A 72 0.77 1.40 2.65
C TRP A 72 -0.36 0.88 3.54
N THR A 73 -0.71 1.65 4.58
CA THR A 73 -1.81 1.31 5.50
C THR A 73 -3.15 1.29 4.77
N ALA A 74 -3.41 2.27 3.91
CA ALA A 74 -4.65 2.33 3.13
C ALA A 74 -4.78 1.13 2.19
N ILE A 75 -3.71 0.79 1.46
CA ILE A 75 -3.68 -0.36 0.54
C ILE A 75 -3.91 -1.67 1.31
N ALA A 76 -3.23 -1.86 2.45
CA ALA A 76 -3.45 -3.03 3.31
C ALA A 76 -4.92 -3.15 3.73
N LYS A 77 -5.49 -2.06 4.26
CA LYS A 77 -6.86 -2.03 4.78
C LYS A 77 -7.91 -2.32 3.70
N VAL A 78 -7.79 -1.74 2.50
CA VAL A 78 -8.77 -2.00 1.43
C VAL A 78 -8.63 -3.41 0.86
N THR A 79 -7.42 -3.97 0.84
CA THR A 79 -7.18 -5.36 0.41
C THR A 79 -7.86 -6.33 1.37
N GLU A 80 -7.79 -6.06 2.67
CA GLU A 80 -8.52 -6.83 3.68
C GLU A 80 -10.02 -6.62 3.63
N GLY A 81 -10.47 -5.40 3.35
CA GLY A 81 -11.89 -5.11 3.15
C GLY A 81 -12.49 -5.97 2.03
N VAL A 82 -11.73 -6.21 0.95
CA VAL A 82 -12.13 -7.14 -0.11
C VAL A 82 -12.22 -8.58 0.42
N LEU A 83 -11.23 -9.05 1.16
CA LEU A 83 -11.22 -10.40 1.72
C LEU A 83 -12.37 -10.62 2.70
N ALA A 84 -12.64 -9.66 3.58
CA ALA A 84 -13.74 -9.70 4.54
C ALA A 84 -15.09 -9.69 3.83
N ALA A 85 -15.28 -8.81 2.83
CA ALA A 85 -16.53 -8.77 2.06
C ALA A 85 -16.80 -10.10 1.34
N GLN A 86 -15.76 -10.79 0.87
CA GLN A 86 -15.86 -12.10 0.26
C GLN A 86 -16.22 -13.21 1.25
N ASP A 87 -15.57 -13.21 2.41
CA ASP A 87 -15.86 -14.15 3.49
C ASP A 87 -17.32 -14.02 3.95
N GLU A 88 -17.78 -12.78 4.17
CA GLU A 88 -19.15 -12.49 4.61
C GLU A 88 -20.24 -12.95 3.63
N VAL A 89 -19.94 -13.02 2.33
CA VAL A 89 -20.89 -13.50 1.32
C VAL A 89 -20.64 -14.96 0.93
N GLY A 90 -19.62 -15.60 1.50
CA GLY A 90 -19.27 -17.00 1.25
C GLY A 90 -18.71 -17.28 -0.15
N VAL A 91 -18.09 -16.29 -0.81
CA VAL A 91 -17.51 -16.43 -2.16
C VAL A 91 -16.06 -15.97 -2.17
N LYS A 92 -15.14 -16.89 -2.45
CA LYS A 92 -13.70 -16.60 -2.55
C LYS A 92 -13.35 -15.84 -3.83
N LEU A 93 -12.16 -15.25 -3.87
CA LEU A 93 -11.66 -14.40 -4.97
C LEU A 93 -11.61 -15.19 -6.28
N GLU A 94 -11.05 -16.39 -6.24
CA GLU A 94 -10.97 -17.29 -7.38
C GLU A 94 -12.34 -17.76 -7.88
N GLN A 95 -13.37 -17.73 -7.02
CA GLN A 95 -14.74 -18.16 -7.34
C GLN A 95 -15.58 -17.05 -7.97
N MET A 96 -15.09 -15.80 -7.99
CA MET A 96 -15.81 -14.67 -8.62
C MET A 96 -16.00 -14.83 -10.13
N THR A 97 -15.26 -15.74 -10.76
CA THR A 97 -15.41 -16.11 -12.18
C THR A 97 -16.52 -17.14 -12.42
N ASP A 98 -17.00 -17.81 -11.37
CA ASP A 98 -18.10 -18.77 -11.43
C ASP A 98 -19.44 -18.02 -11.46
N THR A 99 -19.95 -17.80 -12.67
CA THR A 99 -21.21 -17.07 -12.88
C THR A 99 -22.41 -17.74 -12.18
N ALA A 100 -22.41 -19.06 -11.99
CA ALA A 100 -23.50 -19.76 -11.33
C ALA A 100 -23.50 -19.50 -9.81
N ARG A 101 -22.32 -19.31 -9.21
CA ARG A 101 -22.20 -18.86 -7.82
C ARG A 101 -22.59 -17.39 -7.66
N VAL A 102 -22.05 -16.53 -8.50
CA VAL A 102 -22.31 -15.07 -8.42
C VAL A 102 -23.79 -14.76 -8.61
N LYS A 103 -24.50 -15.46 -9.51
CA LYS A 103 -25.96 -15.30 -9.71
C LYS A 103 -26.82 -15.65 -8.50
N LYS A 104 -26.30 -16.43 -7.54
CA LYS A 104 -27.03 -16.80 -6.31
C LYS A 104 -26.92 -15.74 -5.22
N LEU A 105 -26.06 -14.74 -5.40
CA LEU A 105 -25.89 -13.67 -4.44
C LEU A 105 -27.09 -12.71 -4.49
N SER A 106 -27.55 -12.30 -3.31
CA SER A 106 -28.58 -11.28 -3.18
C SER A 106 -28.05 -9.90 -3.62
N THR A 107 -28.95 -8.97 -3.95
CA THR A 107 -28.59 -7.58 -4.27
C THR A 107 -27.76 -6.93 -3.16
N ALA A 108 -28.04 -7.23 -1.89
CA ALA A 108 -27.28 -6.71 -0.76
C ALA A 108 -25.86 -7.28 -0.70
N GLN A 109 -25.67 -8.56 -0.99
CA GLN A 109 -24.36 -9.21 -1.07
C GLN A 109 -23.54 -8.67 -2.24
N LEU A 110 -24.16 -8.50 -3.41
CA LEU A 110 -23.52 -7.89 -4.58
C LEU A 110 -23.09 -6.45 -4.29
N LYS A 111 -23.95 -5.65 -3.64
CA LYS A 111 -23.62 -4.27 -3.24
C LYS A 111 -22.42 -4.25 -2.28
N LYS A 112 -22.35 -5.19 -1.32
CA LYS A 112 -21.22 -5.30 -0.38
C LYS A 112 -19.90 -5.58 -1.12
N LEU A 113 -19.89 -6.56 -2.02
CA LEU A 113 -18.73 -6.87 -2.85
C LEU A 113 -18.31 -5.66 -3.71
N ASN A 114 -19.27 -5.02 -4.39
CA ASN A 114 -18.99 -3.88 -5.25
C ASN A 114 -18.38 -2.72 -4.46
N ASN A 115 -18.92 -2.38 -3.29
CA ASN A 115 -18.37 -1.33 -2.43
C ASN A 115 -16.91 -1.63 -2.03
N ALA A 116 -16.59 -2.89 -1.69
CA ALA A 116 -15.24 -3.29 -1.34
C ALA A 116 -14.28 -3.17 -2.53
N TYR A 117 -14.69 -3.63 -3.72
CA TYR A 117 -13.88 -3.50 -4.93
C TYR A 117 -13.71 -2.04 -5.37
N GLU A 118 -14.73 -1.20 -5.24
CA GLU A 118 -14.62 0.23 -5.50
C GLU A 118 -13.63 0.91 -4.56
N ALA A 119 -13.69 0.60 -3.25
CA ALA A 119 -12.74 1.11 -2.27
C ALA A 119 -11.30 0.68 -2.61
N PHE A 120 -11.12 -0.58 -2.99
CA PHE A 120 -9.83 -1.09 -3.47
C PHE A 120 -9.35 -0.34 -4.72
N ASN A 121 -10.21 -0.16 -5.73
CA ASN A 121 -9.87 0.50 -6.97
C ASN A 121 -9.49 1.98 -6.77
N LYS A 122 -10.14 2.66 -5.81
CA LYS A 122 -9.83 4.05 -5.42
C LYS A 122 -8.43 4.22 -4.82
N THR A 123 -7.72 3.14 -4.45
CA THR A 123 -6.33 3.25 -3.97
C THR A 123 -5.27 3.34 -5.07
N ALA A 124 -5.65 3.65 -6.31
CA ALA A 124 -4.72 3.74 -7.44
C ALA A 124 -3.60 4.78 -7.22
N ASP A 125 -3.93 5.92 -6.62
CA ASP A 125 -2.93 6.96 -6.32
C ASP A 125 -1.96 6.53 -5.23
N GLN A 126 -2.45 5.91 -4.16
CA GLN A 126 -1.64 5.35 -3.09
C GLN A 126 -0.69 4.28 -3.63
N ARG A 127 -1.17 3.39 -4.51
CA ARG A 127 -0.32 2.38 -5.16
C ARG A 127 0.79 3.01 -6.00
N ARG A 128 0.50 4.09 -6.74
CA ARG A 128 1.52 4.84 -7.49
C ARG A 128 2.50 5.55 -6.56
N ALA A 129 2.01 6.11 -5.46
CA ALA A 129 2.83 6.81 -4.48
C ALA A 129 3.82 5.87 -3.80
N VAL A 130 3.39 4.67 -3.37
CA VAL A 130 4.31 3.69 -2.76
C VAL A 130 5.36 3.20 -3.76
N VAL A 131 5.00 2.90 -5.01
CA VAL A 131 5.96 2.48 -6.04
C VAL A 131 7.00 3.58 -6.31
N LYS A 132 6.54 4.83 -6.46
CA LYS A 132 7.43 5.97 -6.66
C LYS A 132 8.36 6.16 -5.47
N ASN A 133 7.83 6.13 -4.25
CA ASN A 133 8.62 6.31 -3.03
C ASN A 133 9.65 5.18 -2.85
N VAL A 134 9.27 3.93 -3.07
CA VAL A 134 10.20 2.79 -3.00
C VAL A 134 11.34 2.95 -4.01
N GLN A 135 11.05 3.38 -5.24
CA GLN A 135 12.09 3.64 -6.23
C GLN A 135 13.02 4.81 -5.82
N GLN A 136 12.47 5.85 -5.19
CA GLN A 136 13.24 7.05 -4.80
C GLN A 136 14.10 6.84 -3.55
N GLU A 137 13.55 6.17 -2.53
CA GLU A 137 14.20 6.02 -1.23
C GLU A 137 15.03 4.74 -1.13
N CYS A 138 14.61 3.66 -1.81
CA CYS A 138 15.21 2.34 -1.67
C CYS A 138 15.95 1.85 -2.91
N ASP A 139 15.85 2.56 -4.04
CA ASP A 139 16.35 2.13 -5.35
C ASP A 139 15.86 0.72 -5.77
N ILE A 140 14.64 0.36 -5.31
CA ILE A 140 13.98 -0.89 -5.67
C ILE A 140 12.92 -0.59 -6.72
N LYS A 141 12.96 -1.31 -7.84
CA LYS A 141 11.98 -1.17 -8.90
C LYS A 141 10.81 -2.13 -8.66
N LEU A 142 9.68 -1.56 -8.23
CA LEU A 142 8.41 -2.29 -8.18
C LEU A 142 7.62 -2.11 -9.49
N THR A 143 6.97 -3.17 -9.96
CA THR A 143 6.15 -3.20 -11.19
C THR A 143 4.66 -3.11 -10.92
#